data_AF-A0A8D8UP91-F1
#
_entry.id   AF-A0A8D8UP91-F1
#
_cell.length_a   1.000
_cell.length_b   1.000
_cell.length_c   1.000
_cell.angle_alpha   90.00
_cell.angle_beta   90.00
_cell.angle_gamma   90.00
#
_symmetry.space_group_name_H-M   'P 1'
#
loop_
_entity.id
_entity.type
_entity.pdbx_description
1 polymer ?
#
loop_
_entity_poly.entity_id
_entity_poly.type
_entity_poly.pdbx_seq_one_letter_code
_entity_poly.pdbx_strand_id
1 'polypeptide(L)'
;MRSIEHCAMAQRTQNMPSSLQSENTAPSQYFLSLSEQFESELLKLRSNVELTQKLVGGFTQTACTAPSDLYQTMKRVHDAVVSVAGNLQSAQSEVQCIKDKHLQLRQTYLKDTTNIFDMDKGERDSRPRDVEGPSPFGAMGNFYTASLALDRPALFASAANSSGWVEPSQSASANESTIQLSLNPPPGTKRGKRW
;
A
#
# COMPACT_ATOMS: atom_id res chain seq x y z
N MET A 1 -13.56 -16.52 2.31
CA MET A 1 -13.80 -17.58 1.31
C MET A 1 -12.61 -18.54 1.17
N ARG A 2 -11.36 -18.07 1.03
CA ARG A 2 -10.15 -18.93 0.90
C ARG A 2 -9.97 -20.03 1.97
N SER A 3 -10.35 -19.77 3.22
CA SER A 3 -10.23 -20.76 4.30
C SER A 3 -11.05 -22.03 4.07
N ILE A 4 -12.23 -21.94 3.44
CA ILE A 4 -13.07 -23.12 3.15
C ILE A 4 -12.43 -23.96 2.04
N GLU A 5 -11.84 -23.31 1.04
CA GLU A 5 -11.15 -23.96 -0.07
C GLU A 5 -9.90 -24.73 0.42
N HIS A 6 -9.14 -24.16 1.36
CA HIS A 6 -8.00 -24.84 1.98
C HIS A 6 -8.44 -26.06 2.81
N CYS A 7 -9.54 -25.94 3.56
CA CYS A 7 -10.12 -27.08 4.29
C CYS A 7 -10.60 -28.19 3.34
N ALA A 8 -11.26 -27.83 2.23
CA ALA A 8 -11.71 -28.79 1.23
C ALA A 8 -10.53 -29.49 0.52
N MET A 9 -9.44 -28.76 0.28
CA MET A 9 -8.19 -29.31 -0.26
C MET A 9 -7.54 -30.31 0.71
N ALA A 10 -7.49 -29.97 2.00
CA ALA A 10 -6.98 -30.85 3.04
C ALA A 10 -7.82 -32.14 3.13
N GLN A 11 -9.14 -32.02 3.10
CA GLN A 11 -10.05 -33.17 3.12
C GLN A 11 -9.89 -34.07 1.88
N ARG A 12 -9.76 -33.50 0.67
CA ARG A 12 -9.49 -34.29 -0.55
C ARG A 12 -8.16 -35.03 -0.47
N THR A 13 -7.13 -34.37 0.04
CA THR A 13 -5.80 -34.98 0.21
C THR A 13 -5.85 -36.13 1.22
N GLN A 14 -6.58 -35.96 2.32
CA GLN A 14 -6.75 -36.99 3.34
C GLN A 14 -7.49 -38.23 2.83
N ASN A 15 -8.51 -38.04 1.99
CA ASN A 15 -9.31 -39.15 1.43
C ASN A 15 -8.65 -39.83 0.21
N MET A 16 -7.48 -39.36 -0.24
CA MET A 16 -6.79 -39.92 -1.39
C MET A 16 -6.03 -41.21 -1.02
N PRO A 17 -6.24 -42.33 -1.75
CA PRO A 17 -5.57 -43.58 -1.46
C PRO A 17 -4.06 -43.46 -1.67
N SER A 18 -3.26 -44.19 -0.88
CA SER A 18 -1.79 -44.07 -0.86
C SER A 18 -1.12 -44.27 -2.22
N SER A 19 -1.72 -45.05 -3.12
CA SER A 19 -1.22 -45.26 -4.49
C SER A 19 -1.28 -44.03 -5.39
N LEU A 20 -2.10 -43.03 -5.05
CA LEU A 20 -2.27 -41.78 -5.81
C LEU A 20 -1.68 -40.55 -5.10
N GLN A 21 -1.14 -40.72 -3.88
CA GLN A 21 -0.62 -39.60 -3.09
C GLN A 21 0.65 -38.98 -3.68
N SER A 22 1.49 -39.76 -4.38
CA SER A 22 2.71 -39.23 -5.02
C SER A 22 2.42 -38.27 -6.18
N GLU A 23 1.24 -38.36 -6.79
CA GLU A 23 0.82 -37.47 -7.87
C GLU A 23 0.13 -36.20 -7.35
N ASN A 24 -0.20 -36.16 -6.06
CA ASN A 24 -0.89 -35.02 -5.47
C ASN A 24 0.08 -33.84 -5.23
N THR A 25 -0.01 -32.85 -6.10
CA THR A 25 0.76 -31.60 -6.02
C THR A 25 0.01 -30.45 -5.33
N ALA A 26 -1.25 -30.65 -4.93
CA ALA A 26 -2.05 -29.58 -4.31
C ALA A 26 -1.44 -29.08 -2.99
N PRO A 27 -0.93 -29.93 -2.07
CA PRO A 27 -0.27 -29.46 -0.84
C PRO A 27 1.01 -28.67 -1.11
N SER A 28 1.81 -29.07 -2.10
CA SER A 28 3.06 -28.37 -2.43
C SER A 28 2.78 -27.03 -3.10
N GLN A 29 1.82 -26.95 -4.02
CA GLN A 29 1.35 -25.70 -4.62
C GLN A 29 0.76 -24.75 -3.58
N TYR A 30 -0.03 -25.28 -2.64
CA TYR A 30 -0.55 -24.49 -1.52
C TYR A 30 0.59 -23.89 -0.68
N PHE A 31 1.59 -24.69 -0.30
CA PHE A 31 2.74 -24.22 0.45
C PHE A 31 3.53 -23.14 -0.29
N LEU A 32 3.77 -23.32 -1.60
CA LEU A 32 4.41 -22.29 -2.43
C LEU A 32 3.61 -20.98 -2.40
N SER A 33 2.30 -21.03 -2.66
CA SER A 33 1.45 -19.83 -2.63
C SER A 33 1.40 -19.16 -1.26
N LEU A 34 1.49 -19.94 -0.17
CA LEU A 34 1.52 -19.44 1.19
C LEU A 34 2.87 -18.75 1.49
N SER A 35 3.96 -19.32 1.01
CA SER A 35 5.30 -18.74 1.15
C SER A 35 5.44 -17.41 0.38
N GLU A 36 4.89 -17.32 -0.83
CA GLU A 36 4.85 -16.09 -1.61
C GLU A 36 4.00 -15.01 -0.94
N GLN A 37 2.84 -15.38 -0.38
CA GLN A 37 2.00 -14.47 0.39
C GLN A 37 2.73 -13.96 1.63
N PHE A 38 3.38 -14.85 2.38
CA PHE A 38 4.15 -14.50 3.56
C PHE A 38 5.31 -13.55 3.22
N GLU A 39 6.04 -13.80 2.13
CA GLU A 39 7.12 -12.91 1.67
C GLU A 39 6.59 -11.52 1.33
N SER A 40 5.47 -11.43 0.60
CA SER A 40 4.81 -10.16 0.30
C SER A 40 4.41 -9.40 1.57
N GLU A 41 3.87 -10.11 2.57
CA GLU A 41 3.51 -9.53 3.85
C GLU A 41 4.72 -9.07 4.65
N LEU A 42 5.83 -9.81 4.62
CA LEU A 42 7.07 -9.44 5.30
C LEU A 42 7.68 -8.17 4.67
N LEU A 43 7.66 -8.04 3.35
CA LEU A 43 8.09 -6.82 2.66
C LEU A 43 7.21 -5.61 3.02
N LYS A 44 5.88 -5.79 3.11
CA LYS A 44 4.97 -4.74 3.59
C LYS A 44 5.24 -4.36 5.04
N LEU A 45 5.45 -5.34 5.91
CA LEU A 45 5.77 -5.12 7.32
C LEU A 45 7.06 -4.32 7.46
N ARG A 46 8.11 -4.69 6.73
CA ARG A 46 9.37 -3.94 6.69
C ARG A 46 9.14 -2.48 6.27
N SER A 47 8.41 -2.26 5.18
CA SER A 47 8.09 -0.90 4.72
C SER A 47 7.31 -0.11 5.77
N ASN A 48 6.34 -0.73 6.45
CA ASN A 48 5.57 -0.09 7.51
C ASN A 48 6.45 0.28 8.71
N VAL A 49 7.40 -0.58 9.10
CA VAL A 49 8.37 -0.27 10.17
C VAL A 49 9.26 0.90 9.77
N GLU A 50 9.80 0.91 8.54
CA GLU A 50 10.62 2.01 8.03
C GLU A 50 9.84 3.33 7.97
N LEU A 51 8.58 3.31 7.52
CA LEU A 51 7.70 4.48 7.51
C LEU A 51 7.39 4.98 8.92
N THR A 52 7.10 4.06 9.85
CA THR A 52 6.85 4.40 11.25
C THR A 52 8.08 5.04 11.88
N GLN A 53 9.27 4.50 11.61
CA GLN A 53 10.53 5.07 12.08
C GLN A 53 10.77 6.48 11.51
N LYS A 54 10.49 6.70 10.22
CA LYS A 54 10.58 8.03 9.59
C LYS A 54 9.59 9.02 10.23
N LEU A 55 8.36 8.60 10.49
CA LEU A 55 7.36 9.44 11.15
C LEU A 55 7.79 9.84 12.57
N VAL A 56 8.28 8.87 13.36
CA VAL A 56 8.79 9.14 14.72
C VAL A 56 10.00 10.08 14.68
N GLY A 57 10.93 9.87 13.74
CA GLY A 57 12.09 10.77 13.55
C GLY A 57 11.70 12.15 13.02
N GLY A 58 10.63 12.26 12.24
CA GLY A 58 10.08 13.55 11.79
C GLY A 58 9.42 14.33 12.91
N PHE A 59 8.67 13.66 13.80
CA PHE A 59 7.96 14.32 14.91
C PHE A 59 8.91 15.07 15.85
N THR A 60 10.08 14.49 16.15
CA THR A 60 11.12 15.17 16.95
C THR A 60 11.74 16.38 16.24
N GLN A 61 11.65 16.46 14.90
CA GLN A 61 12.19 17.53 14.06
C GLN A 61 11.17 18.68 13.82
N THR A 62 9.86 18.44 13.99
CA THR A 62 8.77 19.36 13.57
C THR A 62 8.51 20.58 14.47
N ALA A 63 9.39 20.91 15.41
CA ALA A 63 9.13 21.94 16.42
C ALA A 63 9.06 23.40 15.89
N CYS A 64 9.39 23.68 14.63
CA CYS A 64 9.22 25.03 14.05
C CYS A 64 9.19 24.98 12.51
N THR A 65 8.00 24.98 11.90
CA THR A 65 7.85 25.19 10.46
C THR A 65 7.64 26.68 10.20
N ALA A 66 8.48 27.29 9.38
CA ALA A 66 8.28 28.69 9.00
C ALA A 66 7.05 28.79 8.06
N PRO A 67 6.28 29.89 8.07
CA PRO A 67 5.14 30.06 7.17
C PRO A 67 5.50 29.91 5.67
N SER A 68 6.74 30.21 5.30
CA SER A 68 7.28 30.00 3.95
C SER A 68 7.36 28.53 3.54
N ASP A 69 7.66 27.65 4.49
CA ASP A 69 7.83 26.21 4.25
C ASP A 69 6.48 25.56 3.96
N LEU A 70 5.43 26.05 4.62
CA LEU A 70 4.05 25.64 4.33
C LEU A 70 3.65 26.02 2.91
N TYR A 71 3.89 27.26 2.51
CA TYR A 71 3.58 27.72 1.15
C TYR A 71 4.32 26.88 0.10
N GLN A 72 5.61 26.60 0.33
CA GLN A 72 6.41 25.79 -0.58
C GLN A 72 5.94 24.33 -0.63
N THR A 73 5.51 23.77 0.50
CA THR A 73 4.92 22.43 0.57
C THR A 73 3.60 22.37 -0.20
N MET A 74 2.71 23.34 0.00
CA MET A 74 1.46 23.42 -0.76
C MET A 74 1.70 23.54 -2.26
N LYS A 75 2.69 24.33 -2.68
CA LYS A 75 3.08 24.43 -4.09
C LYS A 75 3.54 23.08 -4.64
N ARG A 76 4.37 22.32 -3.90
CA ARG A 76 4.80 20.98 -4.32
C ARG A 76 3.64 20.00 -4.43
N VAL A 77 2.69 20.05 -3.50
CA VAL A 77 1.47 19.24 -3.55
C VAL A 77 0.64 19.57 -4.80
N HIS A 78 0.46 20.85 -5.10
CA HIS A 78 -0.20 21.29 -6.32
C HIS A 78 0.48 20.75 -7.59
N ASP A 79 1.80 20.93 -7.69
CA ASP A 79 2.57 20.47 -8.86
C ASP A 79 2.51 18.94 -9.02
N ALA A 80 2.51 18.19 -7.90
CA ALA A 80 2.31 16.75 -7.90
C ALA A 80 0.91 16.36 -8.40
N VAL A 81 -0.15 17.06 -7.98
CA VAL A 81 -1.52 16.81 -8.45
C VAL A 81 -1.64 17.09 -9.95
N VAL A 82 -1.06 18.20 -10.43
CA VAL A 82 -1.04 18.53 -11.86
C VAL A 82 -0.30 17.45 -12.66
N SER A 83 0.83 16.97 -12.15
CA SER A 83 1.59 15.87 -12.77
C SER A 83 0.76 14.58 -12.86
N VAL A 84 0.08 14.19 -11.78
CA VAL A 84 -0.79 13.01 -11.76
C VAL A 84 -1.97 13.17 -12.73
N ALA A 85 -2.57 14.35 -12.81
CA ALA A 85 -3.63 14.64 -13.77
C ALA A 85 -3.13 14.52 -15.21
N GLY A 86 -1.93 15.03 -15.52
CA GLY A 86 -1.29 14.87 -16.82
C GLY A 86 -1.04 13.40 -17.17
N ASN A 87 -0.53 12.61 -16.23
CA ASN A 87 -0.30 11.17 -16.44
C ASN A 87 -1.61 10.40 -16.67
N LEU A 88 -2.66 10.73 -15.90
CA LEU A 88 -3.98 10.13 -16.08
C LEU A 88 -4.56 10.49 -17.45
N GLN A 89 -4.45 11.75 -17.87
CA GLN A 89 -4.90 12.20 -19.19
C GLN A 89 -4.15 11.49 -20.31
N SER A 90 -2.83 11.31 -20.17
CA SER A 90 -2.00 10.56 -21.11
C SER A 90 -2.47 9.10 -21.23
N ALA A 91 -2.67 8.42 -20.10
CA ALA A 91 -3.18 7.05 -20.08
C ALA A 91 -4.60 6.94 -20.68
N GLN A 92 -5.47 7.91 -20.40
CA GLN A 92 -6.81 7.98 -21.01
C GLN A 92 -6.73 8.15 -22.54
N SER A 93 -5.81 8.98 -23.03
CA SER A 93 -5.58 9.16 -24.47
C SER A 93 -5.06 7.87 -25.14
N GLU A 94 -4.17 7.14 -24.46
CA GLU A 94 -3.66 5.86 -24.97
C GLU A 94 -4.78 4.82 -25.07
N VAL A 95 -5.59 4.68 -24.02
CA VAL A 95 -6.76 3.80 -24.01
C VAL A 95 -7.75 4.20 -25.11
N GLN A 96 -7.98 5.50 -25.32
CA GLN A 96 -8.87 5.97 -26.38
C GLN A 96 -8.34 5.62 -27.77
N CYS A 97 -7.03 5.79 -28.01
CA CYS A 97 -6.38 5.38 -29.26
C CYS A 97 -6.56 3.88 -29.54
N ILE A 98 -6.38 3.04 -28.51
CA ILE A 98 -6.58 1.58 -28.64
C ILE A 98 -8.05 1.27 -28.97
N LYS A 99 -9.01 1.95 -28.33
CA LYS A 99 -10.45 1.80 -28.62
C LYS A 99 -10.78 2.19 -30.05
N ASP A 100 -10.28 3.34 -30.51
CA ASP A 100 -10.53 3.83 -31.88
C ASP A 100 -9.95 2.86 -32.91
N LYS A 101 -8.72 2.37 -32.68
CA LYS A 101 -8.10 1.35 -33.53
C LYS A 101 -8.91 0.04 -33.56
N HIS A 102 -9.45 -0.38 -32.41
CA HIS A 102 -10.31 -1.55 -32.34
C HIS A 102 -11.60 -1.38 -33.14
N LEU A 103 -12.27 -0.22 -33.01
CA LEU A 103 -13.48 0.09 -33.78
C LEU A 103 -13.19 0.16 -35.28
N GLN A 104 -12.07 0.76 -35.68
CA GLN A 104 -11.65 0.82 -37.09
C GLN A 104 -11.41 -0.59 -37.66
N LEU A 105 -10.77 -1.48 -36.90
CA LEU A 105 -10.57 -2.87 -37.32
C LEU A 105 -11.90 -3.59 -37.51
N ARG A 106 -12.84 -3.38 -36.59
CA ARG A 106 -14.18 -3.96 -36.68
C ARG A 106 -14.96 -3.44 -37.89
N GLN A 107 -14.91 -2.13 -38.14
CA GLN A 107 -15.56 -1.52 -39.28
C GLN A 107 -14.99 -2.04 -40.62
N THR A 108 -13.67 -2.20 -40.71
CA THR A 108 -13.01 -2.63 -41.95
C THR A 108 -13.16 -4.12 -42.25
N TYR A 109 -13.01 -4.98 -41.25
CA TYR A 109 -13.05 -6.43 -41.44
C TYR A 109 -14.44 -7.05 -41.27
N LEU A 110 -15.22 -6.56 -40.30
CA LEU A 110 -16.54 -7.11 -39.97
C LEU A 110 -17.69 -6.27 -40.57
N LYS A 111 -17.39 -5.12 -41.19
CA LYS A 111 -18.40 -4.15 -41.69
C LYS A 111 -19.40 -3.72 -40.61
N ASP A 112 -18.98 -3.81 -39.35
CA ASP A 112 -19.80 -3.52 -38.19
C ASP A 112 -19.37 -2.19 -37.59
N THR A 113 -20.31 -1.23 -37.55
CA THR A 113 -20.11 0.14 -37.07
C THR A 113 -20.57 0.35 -35.63
N THR A 114 -20.91 -0.73 -34.92
CA THR A 114 -21.41 -0.64 -33.54
C THR A 114 -20.29 -0.25 -32.59
N ASN A 115 -20.49 0.83 -31.82
CA ASN A 115 -19.57 1.20 -30.75
C ASN A 115 -19.84 0.36 -29.49
N ILE A 116 -19.03 -0.68 -29.29
CA ILE A 116 -19.11 -1.54 -28.10
C ILE A 116 -18.57 -0.90 -26.81
N PHE A 117 -17.91 0.26 -26.91
CA PHE A 117 -17.33 0.96 -25.76
C PHE A 117 -18.21 2.06 -25.19
N ASP A 118 -19.28 2.43 -25.90
CA ASP A 118 -20.34 3.24 -25.33
C ASP A 118 -21.13 2.36 -24.36
N MET A 119 -20.67 2.29 -23.13
CA MET A 119 -21.54 1.91 -22.03
C MET A 119 -22.56 3.03 -21.92
N ASP A 120 -23.83 2.70 -22.15
CA ASP A 120 -24.96 3.58 -21.89
C ASP A 120 -24.69 4.23 -20.52
N LYS A 121 -24.48 5.54 -20.52
CA LYS A 121 -24.28 6.31 -19.29
C LYS A 121 -25.66 6.38 -18.66
N GLY A 122 -26.18 5.24 -18.22
CA GLY A 122 -27.42 5.11 -17.48
C GLY A 122 -27.34 6.16 -16.39
N GLU A 123 -28.20 7.16 -16.56
CA GLU A 123 -28.56 8.23 -15.65
C GLU A 123 -27.79 8.12 -14.33
N ARG A 124 -26.58 8.70 -14.28
CA ARG A 124 -25.91 8.90 -13.00
C ARG A 124 -26.80 9.89 -12.27
N ASP A 125 -27.71 9.35 -11.46
CA ASP A 125 -28.60 10.07 -10.58
C ASP A 125 -27.75 11.13 -9.86
N SER A 126 -27.89 12.37 -10.33
CA SER A 126 -27.14 13.55 -9.88
C SER A 126 -27.75 14.08 -8.58
N ARG A 127 -28.35 13.20 -7.78
CA ARG A 127 -28.77 13.52 -6.43
C ARG A 127 -27.53 13.52 -5.55
N PRO A 128 -27.29 14.58 -4.77
CA PRO A 128 -26.28 14.53 -3.73
C PRO A 128 -26.67 13.36 -2.83
N ARG A 129 -25.84 12.31 -2.81
CA ARG A 129 -26.03 11.20 -1.89
C ARG A 129 -25.80 11.79 -0.50
N ASP A 130 -26.87 11.99 0.24
CA ASP A 130 -26.80 12.36 1.65
C ASP A 130 -25.84 11.39 2.33
N VAL A 131 -24.73 11.93 2.81
CA VAL A 131 -23.74 11.16 3.57
C VAL A 131 -24.33 10.96 4.96
N GLU A 132 -25.25 10.01 5.09
CA GLU A 132 -25.61 9.43 6.38
C GLU A 132 -24.50 8.47 6.80
N GLY A 133 -23.46 9.07 7.39
CA GLY A 133 -22.33 8.37 7.99
C GLY A 133 -21.41 9.37 8.66
N PRO A 134 -20.65 8.98 9.69
CA PRO A 134 -19.72 9.87 10.36
C PRO A 134 -18.70 10.39 9.34
N SER A 135 -18.83 11.66 8.95
CA SER A 135 -17.91 12.32 8.04
C SER A 135 -16.52 12.37 8.69
N PRO A 136 -15.45 11.93 8.00
CA PRO A 136 -14.09 11.95 8.53
C PRO A 136 -13.56 13.37 8.80
N PHE A 137 -14.28 14.42 8.38
CA PHE A 137 -13.92 15.83 8.61
C PHE A 137 -14.98 16.61 9.39
N GLY A 138 -16.05 15.96 9.89
CA GLY A 138 -17.12 16.64 10.64
C GLY A 138 -16.64 17.28 11.95
N ALA A 139 -15.48 16.85 12.48
CA ALA A 139 -14.88 17.39 13.70
C ALA A 139 -14.24 18.78 13.53
N MET A 140 -14.24 19.35 12.32
CA MET A 140 -13.55 20.62 12.03
C MET A 140 -14.48 21.83 11.89
N GLY A 141 -15.78 21.65 12.15
CA GLY A 141 -16.73 22.74 12.35
C GLY A 141 -16.81 23.11 13.83
N ASN A 142 -16.39 24.34 14.16
CA ASN A 142 -16.53 25.04 15.45
C ASN A 142 -15.40 24.90 16.49
N PHE A 143 -14.13 24.86 16.05
CA PHE A 143 -12.99 25.04 16.97
C PHE A 143 -12.96 26.41 17.70
N TYR A 144 -13.68 27.43 17.21
CA TYR A 144 -13.70 28.76 17.84
C TYR A 144 -14.54 28.83 19.13
N THR A 145 -15.34 27.80 19.44
CA THR A 145 -16.23 27.81 20.61
C THR A 145 -15.82 26.80 21.70
N ALA A 146 -14.77 26.01 21.47
CA ALA A 146 -14.38 24.90 22.34
C ALA A 146 -13.38 25.29 23.46
N SER A 147 -13.06 26.57 23.63
CA SER A 147 -12.19 27.03 24.72
C SER A 147 -12.87 27.09 26.10
N LEU A 148 -14.13 26.64 26.24
CA LEU A 148 -14.90 26.73 27.50
C LEU A 148 -15.46 25.41 28.03
N ALA A 149 -15.16 24.26 27.42
CA ALA A 149 -15.62 22.96 27.91
C ALA A 149 -14.44 22.06 28.32
N LEU A 150 -13.77 22.46 29.40
CA LEU A 150 -12.78 21.63 30.08
C LEU A 150 -13.53 20.69 31.04
N ASP A 151 -13.94 19.49 30.59
CA ASP A 151 -13.92 18.28 31.42
C ASP A 151 -14.22 16.99 30.60
N ARG A 152 -13.17 16.30 30.13
CA ARG A 152 -13.01 14.83 30.10
C ARG A 152 -11.91 14.40 29.13
N PRO A 153 -10.98 13.52 29.55
CA PRO A 153 -10.01 12.92 28.66
C PRO A 153 -10.67 11.79 27.86
N ALA A 154 -10.90 12.01 26.56
CA ALA A 154 -11.19 10.94 25.62
C ALA A 154 -9.87 10.28 25.21
N LEU A 155 -9.65 9.07 25.73
CA LEU A 155 -8.53 8.20 25.36
C LEU A 155 -8.63 7.86 23.86
N PHE A 156 -7.55 8.15 23.14
CA PHE A 156 -7.38 7.85 21.72
C PHE A 156 -7.44 6.33 21.48
N ALA A 157 -8.55 5.87 20.88
CA ALA A 157 -8.64 4.55 20.30
C ALA A 157 -8.08 4.62 18.86
N SER A 158 -6.93 4.00 18.65
CA SER A 158 -6.25 3.87 17.37
C SER A 158 -7.06 2.94 16.46
N ALA A 159 -7.66 3.49 15.40
CA ALA A 159 -8.22 2.73 14.30
C ALA A 159 -7.34 2.96 13.07
N ALA A 160 -6.83 1.84 12.56
CA ALA A 160 -5.99 1.73 11.39
C ALA A 160 -6.58 2.46 10.18
N ASN A 161 -5.78 3.32 9.55
CA ASN A 161 -5.90 3.52 8.12
C ASN A 161 -4.52 3.74 7.50
N SER A 162 -4.09 2.74 6.74
CA SER A 162 -2.92 2.76 5.89
C SER A 162 -3.09 3.78 4.78
N SER A 163 -2.28 4.83 4.79
CA SER A 163 -2.19 5.82 3.71
C SER A 163 -0.83 5.66 3.06
N GLY A 164 -0.79 4.92 1.94
CA GLY A 164 0.38 4.73 1.11
C GLY A 164 0.68 6.00 0.32
N TRP A 165 1.56 6.85 0.85
CA TRP A 165 2.26 7.88 0.10
C TRP A 165 3.58 7.29 -0.40
N VAL A 166 3.61 6.94 -1.68
CA VAL A 166 4.83 6.57 -2.40
C VAL A 166 5.49 7.86 -2.87
N GLU A 167 6.69 8.12 -2.37
CA GLU A 167 7.55 9.24 -2.78
C GLU A 167 8.53 8.76 -3.86
N PRO A 168 8.78 9.52 -4.95
CA PRO A 168 9.80 9.17 -5.93
C PRO A 168 11.13 9.82 -5.53
N SER A 169 12.20 9.04 -5.46
CA SER A 169 13.56 9.58 -5.42
C SER A 169 14.50 8.84 -6.38
N GLN A 170 15.03 9.59 -7.35
CA GLN A 170 16.21 9.25 -8.13
C GLN A 170 17.46 9.92 -7.53
N SER A 171 18.54 9.14 -7.42
CA SER A 171 19.99 9.47 -7.49
C SER A 171 20.58 10.51 -6.51
N ALA A 172 21.79 10.41 -5.94
CA ALA A 172 23.00 9.64 -6.28
C ALA A 172 23.98 9.57 -5.07
N SER A 173 25.00 8.69 -5.21
CA SER A 173 26.38 8.78 -4.66
C SER A 173 26.61 8.34 -3.20
N ALA A 174 27.71 7.72 -2.80
CA ALA A 174 28.61 6.68 -3.33
C ALA A 174 29.64 6.49 -2.19
N ASN A 175 29.48 5.48 -1.34
CA ASN A 175 30.41 5.24 -0.24
C ASN A 175 30.50 3.74 0.03
N GLU A 176 31.33 3.05 -0.75
CA GLU A 176 31.79 1.71 -0.42
C GLU A 176 32.61 1.75 0.89
N SER A 177 32.29 0.87 1.82
CA SER A 177 33.22 0.44 2.86
C SER A 177 32.93 -1.01 3.20
N THR A 178 33.66 -1.87 2.50
CA THR A 178 33.90 -3.30 2.76
C THR A 178 34.00 -3.59 4.26
N ILE A 179 33.07 -4.38 4.81
CA ILE A 179 33.23 -4.96 6.14
C ILE A 179 33.86 -6.35 5.99
N GLN A 180 35.15 -6.43 6.28
CA GLN A 180 35.93 -7.64 6.44
C GLN A 180 35.48 -8.40 7.71
N LEU A 181 35.09 -9.66 7.54
CA LEU A 181 34.82 -10.61 8.63
C LEU A 181 36.15 -11.05 9.27
N SER A 182 36.47 -10.56 10.46
CA SER A 182 37.56 -11.10 11.29
C SER A 182 36.98 -11.80 12.52
N LEU A 183 37.07 -13.13 12.52
CA LEU A 183 36.86 -13.97 13.70
C LEU A 183 38.09 -13.85 14.61
N ASN A 184 37.90 -13.33 15.83
CA ASN A 184 38.84 -13.53 16.93
C ASN A 184 38.07 -14.05 18.17
N PRO A 185 38.48 -15.17 18.78
CA PRO A 185 37.85 -15.71 19.98
C PRO A 185 38.24 -14.93 21.26
N PRO A 186 37.41 -14.94 22.32
CA PRO A 186 37.66 -14.15 23.52
C PRO A 186 38.80 -14.72 24.37
N PRO A 187 39.63 -13.87 25.02
CA PRO A 187 40.75 -14.32 25.83
C PRO A 187 40.31 -14.84 27.20
N GLY A 188 40.85 -16.01 27.57
CA GLY A 188 40.65 -16.65 28.86
C GLY A 188 41.43 -15.97 30.00
N THR A 189 40.78 -15.82 31.15
CA THR A 189 41.39 -15.34 32.39
C THR A 189 41.88 -16.53 33.24
N LYS A 190 43.20 -16.64 33.46
CA LYS A 190 43.78 -17.58 34.44
C LYS A 190 44.08 -16.85 35.77
N ARG A 191 43.47 -17.39 36.84
CA ARG A 191 44.09 -17.82 38.12
C ARG A 191 44.60 -16.77 39.12
N GLY A 192 44.00 -16.80 40.32
CA GLY A 192 44.60 -16.36 41.59
C GLY A 192 44.26 -17.36 42.72
N LYS A 193 45.29 -17.86 43.41
CA LYS A 193 45.22 -18.77 44.59
C LYS A 193 45.02 -17.97 45.90
N ARG A 194 44.80 -18.73 46.99
CA ARG A 194 44.94 -18.44 48.45
C ARG A 194 43.58 -18.14 49.10
N TRP A 195 43.12 -18.79 50.18
CA TRP A 195 43.69 -19.72 51.16
C TRP A 195 42.69 -20.86 51.43
#